data_AF-A0A6P5RC37-F1
#
_entry.id   AF-A0A6P5RC37-F1
#
_cell.length_a   1.000
_cell.length_b   1.000
_cell.length_c   1.000
_cell.angle_alpha   90.00
_cell.angle_beta   90.00
_cell.angle_gamma   90.00
#
_symmetry.space_group_name_H-M   'P 1'
#
loop_
_entity.id
_entity.type
_entity.pdbx_description
1 polymer ?
#
loop_
_entity_poly.entity_id
_entity_poly.type
_entity_poly.pdbx_seq_one_letter_code
_entity_poly.pdbx_strand_id
1 'polypeptide(L)'
;MESKGLSRNNRENKAKPKRKEIIEKRKAMDALIKVASAEKDYLSAFPAFRHYQISGLSAFLESGRGDKLSSPVKQFIQNLLKANMEGPYGSEWPAEEKVKRREMVAPEAHYVFLEPHVQGKGLGKFLMQLIELIACKNHMGAVVLTVQKANSAAMNFYLCKMRYVTSTISPSRVDPLIGIEKSYEILCKTFSNEAKAILEEPLELVHSV
;
A
#
# COMPACT_ATOMS: atom_id res chain seq x y z
N MET A 1 57.22 -17.23 11.72
CA MET A 1 57.20 -17.46 10.27
C MET A 1 56.18 -18.57 10.03
N GLU A 2 54.89 -18.28 9.93
CA GLU A 2 54.16 -17.88 8.68
C GLU A 2 54.47 -18.88 7.54
N SER A 3 53.53 -19.61 6.91
CA SER A 3 52.13 -19.31 6.52
C SER A 3 51.39 -20.63 6.20
N LYS A 4 50.19 -20.91 6.76
CA LYS A 4 48.85 -20.86 6.12
C LYS A 4 48.90 -21.05 4.57
N GLY A 5 48.32 -22.08 3.96
CA GLY A 5 46.92 -22.51 4.05
C GLY A 5 46.11 -21.89 2.89
N LEU A 6 46.16 -22.47 1.69
CA LEU A 6 45.30 -22.07 0.56
C LEU A 6 44.01 -22.90 0.60
N SER A 7 42.97 -22.36 1.24
CA SER A 7 41.60 -22.85 1.12
C SER A 7 40.86 -22.05 0.04
N ARG A 8 40.30 -22.80 -0.91
CA ARG A 8 39.25 -22.48 -1.89
C ARG A 8 38.40 -21.24 -1.56
N ASN A 9 38.52 -20.20 -2.38
CA ASN A 9 37.53 -19.12 -2.46
C ASN A 9 36.46 -19.46 -3.50
N ASN A 10 35.36 -20.09 -3.06
CA ASN A 10 34.11 -20.12 -3.82
C ASN A 10 33.43 -18.75 -3.66
N ARG A 11 33.70 -17.81 -4.57
CA ARG A 11 32.85 -16.62 -4.73
C ARG A 11 31.58 -17.02 -5.47
N GLU A 12 30.47 -17.14 -4.75
CA GLU A 12 29.15 -17.25 -5.36
C GLU A 12 28.79 -15.94 -6.08
N ASN A 13 29.11 -15.87 -7.37
CA ASN A 13 28.57 -14.86 -8.26
C ASN A 13 27.07 -15.13 -8.45
N LYS A 14 26.20 -14.31 -7.83
CA LYS A 14 24.77 -14.27 -8.19
C LYS A 14 24.66 -13.85 -9.65
N ALA A 15 24.42 -14.83 -10.53
CA ALA A 15 24.25 -14.59 -11.96
C ALA A 15 23.07 -13.65 -12.21
N LYS A 16 23.27 -12.61 -13.02
CA LYS A 16 22.18 -11.72 -13.45
C LYS A 16 21.10 -12.56 -14.16
N PRO A 17 19.82 -12.42 -13.79
CA PRO A 17 18.75 -13.24 -14.36
C PRO A 17 18.68 -13.04 -15.87
N LYS A 18 18.57 -14.14 -16.61
CA LYS A 18 18.47 -14.10 -18.08
C LYS A 18 17.14 -13.42 -18.45
N ARG A 19 17.14 -12.60 -19.51
CA ARG A 19 15.95 -11.85 -19.98
C ARG A 19 14.66 -12.68 -20.05
N LYS A 20 14.76 -13.95 -20.44
CA LYS A 20 13.63 -14.90 -20.48
C LYS A 20 12.99 -15.11 -19.09
N GLU A 21 13.81 -15.26 -18.05
CA GLU A 21 13.34 -15.44 -16.67
C GLU A 21 12.62 -14.19 -16.13
N ILE A 22 13.10 -13.00 -16.47
CA ILE A 22 12.45 -11.73 -16.09
C ILE A 22 11.05 -11.63 -16.72
N ILE A 23 10.93 -12.01 -18.00
CA ILE A 23 9.66 -11.98 -18.74
C ILE A 23 8.68 -12.98 -18.12
N GLU A 24 9.10 -14.22 -17.87
CA GLU A 24 8.24 -15.24 -17.26
C GLU A 24 7.80 -14.84 -15.85
N LYS A 25 8.70 -14.27 -15.03
CA LYS A 25 8.37 -13.75 -13.70
C LYS A 25 7.31 -12.64 -13.75
N ARG A 26 7.45 -11.68 -14.68
CA ARG A 26 6.43 -10.64 -14.89
C ARG A 26 5.09 -11.23 -15.30
N LYS A 27 5.10 -12.16 -16.26
CA LYS A 27 3.88 -12.83 -16.72
C LYS A 27 3.16 -13.59 -15.61
N ALA A 28 3.91 -14.28 -14.75
CA ALA A 28 3.35 -14.96 -13.59
C ALA A 28 2.73 -13.98 -12.59
N MET A 29 3.39 -12.85 -12.34
CA MET A 29 2.87 -11.79 -11.47
C MET A 29 1.60 -11.15 -12.04
N ASP A 30 1.57 -10.83 -13.34
CA ASP A 30 0.39 -10.28 -14.02
C ASP A 30 -0.79 -11.26 -13.96
N ALA A 31 -0.52 -12.57 -14.05
CA ALA A 31 -1.55 -13.59 -13.91
C ALA A 31 -2.12 -13.64 -12.48
N LEU A 32 -1.29 -13.52 -11.45
CA LEU A 32 -1.74 -13.46 -10.05
C LEU A 32 -2.60 -12.22 -9.80
N ILE A 33 -2.16 -11.05 -10.29
CA ILE A 33 -2.93 -9.80 -10.19
C ILE A 33 -4.29 -9.98 -10.87
N LYS A 34 -4.32 -10.52 -12.09
CA LYS A 34 -5.56 -10.75 -12.83
C LYS A 34 -6.53 -11.68 -12.09
N VAL A 35 -6.03 -12.74 -11.46
CA VAL A 35 -6.85 -13.66 -10.65
C VAL A 35 -7.40 -12.94 -9.43
N ALA A 36 -6.54 -12.22 -8.69
CA ALA A 36 -6.95 -11.48 -7.51
C ALA A 36 -8.02 -10.43 -7.85
N SER A 37 -7.82 -9.66 -8.92
CA SER A 37 -8.74 -8.63 -9.40
C SER A 37 -10.07 -9.15 -9.97
N ALA A 38 -10.17 -10.46 -10.26
CA ALA A 38 -11.41 -11.08 -10.74
C ALA A 38 -12.39 -11.45 -9.61
N GLU A 39 -11.94 -11.41 -8.35
CA GLU A 39 -12.81 -11.64 -7.19
C GLU A 39 -13.91 -10.57 -7.15
N LYS A 40 -15.15 -11.04 -7.08
CA LYS A 40 -16.33 -10.15 -7.11
C LYS A 40 -16.69 -9.65 -5.72
N ASP A 41 -16.41 -10.46 -4.70
CA ASP A 41 -16.68 -10.13 -3.32
C ASP A 41 -15.49 -10.52 -2.43
N TYR A 42 -14.60 -9.56 -2.22
CA TYR A 42 -13.45 -9.72 -1.33
C TYR A 42 -13.85 -9.99 0.13
N LEU A 43 -15.08 -9.69 0.55
CA LEU A 43 -15.57 -9.95 1.92
C LEU A 43 -16.07 -11.39 2.11
N SER A 44 -16.30 -12.15 1.04
CA SER A 44 -16.78 -13.53 1.10
C SER A 44 -15.88 -14.43 1.96
N ALA A 45 -14.57 -14.19 1.90
CA ALA A 45 -13.56 -14.92 2.64
C ALA A 45 -13.41 -14.48 4.11
N PHE A 46 -13.99 -13.33 4.45
CA PHE A 46 -13.80 -12.65 5.72
C PHE A 46 -15.16 -12.23 6.30
N PRO A 47 -16.09 -13.18 6.58
CA PRO A 47 -17.44 -12.86 7.01
C PRO A 47 -17.49 -12.02 8.30
N ALA A 48 -16.50 -12.21 9.19
CA ALA A 48 -16.35 -11.41 10.42
C ALA A 48 -16.12 -9.91 10.14
N PHE A 49 -15.61 -9.55 8.97
CA PHE A 49 -15.38 -8.16 8.59
C PHE A 49 -16.62 -7.46 8.02
N ARG A 50 -17.73 -8.18 7.80
CA ARG A 50 -18.97 -7.56 7.33
C ARG A 50 -19.61 -6.64 8.37
N HIS A 51 -19.34 -6.85 9.65
CA HIS A 51 -19.96 -6.10 10.72
C HIS A 51 -18.88 -5.49 11.61
N TYR A 52 -19.05 -4.21 11.89
CA TYR A 52 -18.21 -3.47 12.82
C TYR A 52 -19.08 -2.88 13.92
N GLN A 53 -18.81 -3.26 15.17
CA GLN A 53 -19.53 -2.72 16.33
C GLN A 53 -18.56 -2.42 17.47
N ILE A 54 -18.11 -1.17 17.56
CA ILE A 54 -17.18 -0.70 18.60
C ILE A 54 -17.53 0.75 18.96
N SER A 55 -17.41 1.11 20.24
CA SER A 55 -17.56 2.49 20.72
C SER A 55 -18.87 3.17 20.28
N GLY A 56 -19.97 2.42 20.26
CA GLY A 56 -21.29 2.91 19.85
C GLY A 56 -21.46 3.13 18.33
N LEU A 57 -20.43 2.88 17.53
CA LEU A 57 -20.53 2.85 16.07
C LEU A 57 -20.92 1.44 15.62
N SER A 58 -22.00 1.35 14.84
CA SER A 58 -22.38 0.14 14.11
C SER A 58 -22.28 0.41 12.62
N ALA A 59 -21.54 -0.42 11.90
CA ALA A 59 -21.40 -0.31 10.44
C ALA A 59 -21.44 -1.69 9.78
N PHE A 60 -22.02 -1.73 8.58
CA PHE A 60 -22.04 -2.90 7.72
C PHE A 60 -21.19 -2.63 6.48
N LEU A 61 -20.33 -3.58 6.11
CA LEU A 61 -19.46 -3.50 4.95
C LEU A 61 -20.06 -4.30 3.81
N GLU A 62 -20.20 -3.64 2.66
CA GLU A 62 -20.63 -4.23 1.41
C GLU A 62 -19.51 -4.16 0.37
N SER A 63 -19.45 -5.17 -0.50
CA SER A 63 -18.55 -5.15 -1.64
C SER A 63 -19.20 -4.40 -2.79
N GLY A 64 -18.41 -3.58 -3.49
CA GLY A 64 -18.86 -2.79 -4.61
C GLY A 64 -17.70 -2.39 -5.52
N ARG A 65 -18.02 -1.86 -6.70
CA ARG A 65 -17.05 -1.40 -7.70
C ARG A 65 -17.28 0.07 -8.07
N GLY A 66 -16.20 0.82 -8.21
CA GLY A 66 -16.23 2.25 -8.54
C GLY A 66 -17.00 2.57 -9.84
N ASP A 67 -16.82 1.74 -10.87
CA ASP A 67 -17.49 1.88 -12.16
C ASP A 67 -19.01 1.63 -12.09
N LYS A 68 -19.47 0.90 -11.07
CA LYS A 68 -20.89 0.59 -10.83
C LYS A 68 -21.60 1.54 -9.87
N LEU A 69 -20.90 2.53 -9.32
CA LEU A 69 -21.51 3.50 -8.41
C LEU A 69 -22.53 4.39 -9.13
N SER A 70 -23.66 4.66 -8.48
CA SER A 70 -24.67 5.62 -8.95
C SER A 70 -24.12 7.05 -8.91
N SER A 71 -24.70 7.96 -9.70
CA SER A 71 -24.27 9.36 -9.74
C SER A 71 -24.31 10.05 -8.35
N PRO A 72 -25.38 9.90 -7.54
CA PRO A 72 -25.40 10.50 -6.19
C PRO A 72 -24.31 9.96 -5.26
N VAL A 73 -24.04 8.65 -5.31
CA VAL A 73 -23.00 8.02 -4.48
C VAL A 73 -21.60 8.47 -4.93
N LYS A 74 -21.37 8.59 -6.25
CA LYS A 74 -20.12 9.15 -6.78
C LYS A 74 -19.89 10.58 -6.27
N GLN A 75 -20.90 11.43 -6.34
CA GLN A 75 -20.79 12.81 -5.87
C GLN A 75 -20.52 12.87 -4.35
N PHE A 76 -21.22 12.04 -3.56
CA PHE A 76 -20.99 11.92 -2.13
C PHE A 76 -19.53 11.55 -1.82
N ILE A 77 -19.01 10.50 -2.45
CA ILE A 77 -17.63 10.03 -2.25
C ILE A 77 -16.62 11.10 -2.66
N GLN A 78 -16.84 11.79 -3.78
CA GLN A 78 -15.95 12.86 -4.24
C GLN A 78 -15.91 14.03 -3.26
N ASN A 79 -17.07 14.41 -2.70
CA ASN A 79 -17.16 15.46 -1.70
C ASN A 79 -16.46 15.05 -0.41
N LEU A 80 -16.62 13.79 0.02
CA LEU A 80 -15.95 13.26 1.20
C LEU A 80 -14.42 13.18 1.02
N LEU A 81 -13.96 12.71 -0.14
CA LEU A 81 -12.54 12.72 -0.50
C LEU A 81 -11.99 14.15 -0.43
N LYS A 82 -12.71 15.12 -1.00
CA LYS A 82 -12.32 16.53 -0.94
C LYS A 82 -12.21 17.02 0.50
N ALA A 83 -13.25 16.83 1.31
CA ALA A 83 -13.26 17.27 2.71
C ALA A 83 -12.08 16.69 3.52
N ASN A 84 -11.69 15.44 3.23
CA ASN A 84 -10.60 14.76 3.93
C ASN A 84 -9.21 15.13 3.39
N MET A 85 -9.07 15.46 2.10
CA MET A 85 -7.76 15.53 1.44
C MET A 85 -7.37 16.95 0.97
N GLU A 86 -8.30 17.90 0.87
CA GLU A 86 -7.99 19.27 0.45
C GLU A 86 -6.96 19.94 1.38
N GLY A 87 -7.14 19.81 2.70
CA GLY A 87 -6.19 20.32 3.68
C GLY A 87 -4.78 19.71 3.55
N PRO A 88 -4.63 18.37 3.61
CA PRO A 88 -3.34 17.71 3.44
C PRO A 88 -2.59 17.99 2.14
N TYR A 89 -3.30 18.14 1.01
CA TYR A 89 -2.67 18.45 -0.28
C TYR A 89 -2.40 19.95 -0.48
N GLY A 90 -3.13 20.82 0.21
CA GLY A 90 -2.95 22.28 0.11
C GLY A 90 -3.06 22.78 -1.32
N SER A 91 -2.03 23.47 -1.82
CA SER A 91 -2.00 24.05 -3.16
C SER A 91 -1.99 23.03 -4.30
N GLU A 92 -1.63 21.77 -4.03
CA GLU A 92 -1.64 20.69 -5.03
C GLU A 92 -3.05 20.16 -5.29
N TRP A 93 -3.99 20.40 -4.36
CA TRP A 93 -5.33 19.82 -4.39
C TRP A 93 -6.10 20.07 -5.71
N PRO A 94 -6.13 21.28 -6.30
CA PRO A 94 -6.90 21.50 -7.54
C PRO A 94 -6.44 20.66 -8.74
N ALA A 95 -5.16 20.32 -8.80
CA ALA A 95 -4.62 19.44 -9.85
C ALA A 95 -4.92 17.97 -9.50
N GLU A 96 -4.65 17.57 -8.26
CA GLU A 96 -4.84 16.22 -7.76
C GLU A 96 -6.31 15.80 -7.73
N GLU A 97 -7.23 16.70 -7.40
CA GLU A 97 -8.67 16.44 -7.38
C GLU A 97 -9.16 15.94 -8.75
N LYS A 98 -8.68 16.55 -9.83
CA LYS A 98 -9.04 16.14 -11.20
C LYS A 98 -8.52 14.73 -11.52
N VAL A 99 -7.31 14.40 -11.05
CA VAL A 99 -6.72 13.07 -11.20
C VAL A 99 -7.51 12.06 -10.38
N LYS A 100 -7.72 12.32 -9.10
CA LYS A 100 -8.44 11.44 -8.18
C LYS A 100 -9.87 11.18 -8.61
N ARG A 101 -10.57 12.18 -9.17
CA ARG A 101 -11.93 11.98 -9.75
C ARG A 101 -11.94 11.01 -10.92
N ARG A 102 -10.89 11.01 -11.76
CA ARG A 102 -10.75 10.05 -12.87
C ARG A 102 -10.37 8.67 -12.38
N GLU A 103 -9.42 8.59 -11.45
CA GLU A 103 -9.03 7.32 -10.81
C GLU A 103 -10.24 6.68 -10.12
N MET A 104 -11.11 7.48 -9.47
CA MET A 104 -12.31 7.04 -8.73
C MET A 104 -13.25 6.12 -9.51
N VAL A 105 -13.31 6.28 -10.83
CA VAL A 105 -14.22 5.53 -11.68
C VAL A 105 -13.50 4.45 -12.50
N ALA A 106 -12.20 4.22 -12.26
CA ALA A 106 -11.47 3.15 -12.89
C ALA A 106 -12.03 1.78 -12.44
N PRO A 107 -12.18 0.81 -13.36
CA PRO A 107 -12.77 -0.50 -13.03
C PRO A 107 -12.02 -1.29 -11.94
N GLU A 108 -10.73 -1.03 -11.77
CA GLU A 108 -9.82 -1.70 -10.84
C GLU A 108 -9.78 -1.01 -9.46
N ALA A 109 -10.47 0.12 -9.33
CA ALA A 109 -10.31 0.95 -8.16
C ALA A 109 -11.27 0.59 -7.03
N HIS A 110 -10.68 0.41 -5.84
CA HIS A 110 -11.36 0.15 -4.60
C HIS A 110 -11.07 1.28 -3.61
N TYR A 111 -12.10 1.68 -2.87
CA TYR A 111 -12.06 2.88 -2.05
C TYR A 111 -12.48 2.61 -0.62
N VAL A 112 -11.78 3.25 0.30
CA VAL A 112 -12.16 3.33 1.71
C VAL A 112 -12.10 4.80 2.12
N PHE A 113 -13.25 5.34 2.52
CA PHE A 113 -13.38 6.68 3.06
C PHE A 113 -14.15 6.65 4.36
N LEU A 114 -13.75 7.49 5.31
CA LEU A 114 -14.41 7.62 6.59
C LEU A 114 -14.85 9.07 6.78
N GLU A 115 -16.13 9.25 7.07
CA GLU A 115 -16.66 10.55 7.49
C GLU A 115 -16.02 11.01 8.81
N PRO A 116 -15.79 12.32 9.00
CA PRO A 116 -15.16 12.83 10.22
C PRO A 116 -15.79 12.33 11.52
N HIS A 117 -17.12 12.21 11.57
CA HIS A 117 -17.85 11.81 12.78
C HIS A 117 -17.70 10.32 13.15
N VAL A 118 -17.17 9.48 12.26
CA VAL A 118 -16.85 8.06 12.52
C VAL A 118 -15.35 7.81 12.75
N GLN A 119 -14.50 8.83 12.58
CA GLN A 119 -13.06 8.73 12.82
C GLN A 119 -12.75 8.59 14.32
N GLY A 120 -11.56 8.07 14.64
CA GLY A 120 -11.13 7.85 16.02
C GLY A 120 -11.81 6.69 16.75
N LYS A 121 -12.83 6.06 16.15
CA LYS A 121 -13.59 4.95 16.76
C LYS A 121 -13.00 3.56 16.54
N GLY A 122 -11.92 3.46 15.75
CA GLY A 122 -11.22 2.21 15.45
C GLY A 122 -11.53 1.60 14.07
N LEU A 123 -12.52 2.14 13.35
CA LEU A 123 -12.96 1.64 12.05
C LEU A 123 -11.83 1.65 11.00
N GLY A 124 -10.98 2.68 10.99
CA GLY A 124 -9.82 2.73 10.08
C GLY A 124 -8.83 1.58 10.29
N LYS A 125 -8.57 1.20 11.55
CA LYS A 125 -7.71 0.04 11.86
C LYS A 125 -8.34 -1.26 11.36
N PHE A 126 -9.63 -1.43 11.62
CA PHE A 126 -10.39 -2.59 11.16
C PHE A 126 -10.35 -2.75 9.64
N LEU A 127 -10.58 -1.67 8.89
CA LEU A 127 -10.53 -1.66 7.43
C LEU A 127 -9.13 -1.95 6.89
N MET A 128 -8.09 -1.37 7.49
CA MET A 128 -6.72 -1.67 7.06
C MET A 128 -6.32 -3.12 7.34
N GLN A 129 -6.75 -3.69 8.47
CA GLN A 129 -6.51 -5.12 8.77
C GLN A 129 -7.20 -6.04 7.74
N LEU A 130 -8.40 -5.67 7.28
CA LEU A 130 -9.06 -6.38 6.18
C LEU A 130 -8.23 -6.34 4.90
N ILE A 131 -7.70 -5.16 4.52
CA ILE A 131 -6.87 -5.01 3.32
C ILE A 131 -5.60 -5.87 3.43
N GLU A 132 -4.95 -5.91 4.59
CA GLU A 132 -3.79 -6.76 4.85
C GLU A 132 -4.14 -8.25 4.70
N LEU A 133 -5.29 -8.69 5.20
CA LEU A 133 -5.76 -10.06 5.05
C LEU A 133 -6.10 -10.42 3.59
N ILE A 134 -6.74 -9.50 2.85
CA ILE A 134 -6.99 -9.67 1.41
C ILE A 134 -5.67 -9.82 0.65
N ALA A 135 -4.66 -8.99 0.97
CA ALA A 135 -3.34 -9.09 0.37
C ALA A 135 -2.70 -10.46 0.63
N CYS A 136 -2.69 -10.92 1.89
CA CYS A 136 -2.17 -12.24 2.27
C CYS A 136 -2.91 -13.39 1.57
N LYS A 137 -4.25 -13.35 1.52
CA LYS A 137 -5.06 -14.38 0.82
C LYS A 137 -4.70 -14.48 -0.66
N ASN A 138 -4.42 -13.35 -1.29
CA ASN A 138 -4.08 -13.28 -2.71
C ASN A 138 -2.57 -13.42 -2.98
N HIS A 139 -1.78 -13.84 -1.99
CA HIS A 139 -0.34 -14.02 -2.11
C HIS A 139 0.41 -12.75 -2.54
N MET A 140 -0.12 -11.57 -2.19
CA MET A 140 0.57 -10.30 -2.40
C MET A 140 1.69 -10.16 -1.37
N GLY A 141 2.87 -9.74 -1.81
CA GLY A 141 4.05 -9.64 -0.93
C GLY A 141 4.02 -8.46 0.04
N ALA A 142 3.20 -7.43 -0.21
CA ALA A 142 3.10 -6.24 0.63
C ALA A 142 1.80 -5.46 0.39
N VAL A 143 1.41 -4.63 1.37
CA VAL A 143 0.57 -3.45 1.14
C VAL A 143 1.49 -2.23 1.06
N VAL A 144 1.30 -1.42 0.02
CA VAL A 144 2.04 -0.16 -0.18
C VAL A 144 1.03 0.98 -0.32
N LEU A 145 1.32 2.13 0.30
CA LEU A 145 0.47 3.30 0.26
C LEU A 145 1.28 4.60 0.25
N THR A 146 0.69 5.64 -0.32
CA THR A 146 1.23 7.00 -0.29
C THR A 146 0.48 7.83 0.74
N VAL A 147 1.21 8.58 1.57
CA VAL A 147 0.65 9.43 2.61
C VAL A 147 1.25 10.83 2.53
N GLN A 148 0.40 11.85 2.59
CA GLN A 148 0.84 13.24 2.66
C GLN A 148 1.53 13.51 4.00
N LYS A 149 2.75 14.06 3.98
CA LYS A 149 3.53 14.39 5.19
C LYS A 149 2.78 15.37 6.10
N ALA A 150 2.05 16.31 5.49
CA ALA A 150 1.21 17.26 6.20
C ALA A 150 0.05 16.60 6.97
N ASN A 151 -0.36 15.37 6.59
CA ASN A 151 -1.39 14.61 7.30
C ASN A 151 -0.78 13.84 8.49
N SER A 152 -0.41 14.57 9.54
CA SER A 152 0.21 14.01 10.74
C SER A 152 -0.65 12.92 11.43
N ALA A 153 -1.97 13.05 11.37
CA ALA A 153 -2.91 12.06 11.88
C ALA A 153 -2.80 10.72 11.12
N ALA A 154 -2.78 10.76 9.78
CA ALA A 154 -2.59 9.58 8.95
C ALA A 154 -1.17 9.01 9.10
N MET A 155 -0.14 9.86 9.15
CA MET A 155 1.24 9.44 9.39
C MET A 155 1.36 8.64 10.69
N ASN A 156 0.85 9.17 11.81
CA ASN A 156 0.85 8.49 13.09
C ASN A 156 0.00 7.21 13.07
N PHE A 157 -1.15 7.23 12.38
CA PHE A 157 -1.98 6.05 12.22
C PHE A 157 -1.21 4.91 11.52
N TYR A 158 -0.57 5.17 10.39
CA TYR A 158 0.14 4.13 9.63
C TYR A 158 1.43 3.68 10.33
N LEU A 159 2.29 4.62 10.74
CA LEU A 159 3.60 4.31 11.32
C LEU A 159 3.49 3.72 12.73
N CYS A 160 2.74 4.38 13.61
CA CYS A 160 2.72 4.00 15.02
C CYS A 160 1.65 2.94 15.33
N LYS A 161 0.43 3.10 14.79
CA LYS A 161 -0.69 2.20 15.14
C LYS A 161 -0.71 0.95 14.25
N MET A 162 -0.53 1.10 12.94
CA MET A 162 -0.61 -0.01 11.99
C MET A 162 0.74 -0.70 11.74
N ARG A 163 1.85 -0.11 12.19
CA ARG A 163 3.23 -0.61 12.07
C ARG A 163 3.70 -0.74 10.62
N TYR A 164 3.32 0.22 9.79
CA TYR A 164 3.93 0.40 8.47
C TYR A 164 5.30 1.05 8.63
N VAL A 165 6.15 0.87 7.64
CA VAL A 165 7.49 1.48 7.59
C VAL A 165 7.63 2.32 6.33
N THR A 166 8.50 3.34 6.37
CA THR A 166 8.87 4.11 5.16
C THR A 166 9.59 3.20 4.20
N SER A 167 9.04 3.05 2.99
CA SER A 167 9.60 2.17 1.98
C SER A 167 10.89 2.74 1.39
N THR A 168 11.81 1.86 0.98
CA THR A 168 13.03 2.18 0.22
C THR A 168 12.75 2.96 -1.06
N ILE A 169 11.57 2.80 -1.66
CA ILE A 169 11.13 3.55 -2.86
C ILE A 169 10.50 4.91 -2.54
N SER A 170 10.38 5.28 -1.26
CA SER A 170 9.87 6.61 -0.88
C SER A 170 10.82 7.71 -1.35
N PRO A 171 10.34 8.88 -1.79
CA PRO A 171 11.21 9.98 -2.23
C PRO A 171 12.31 10.32 -1.24
N SER A 172 12.00 10.32 0.07
CA SER A 172 12.97 10.60 1.15
C SER A 172 14.07 9.54 1.30
N ARG A 173 13.88 8.34 0.75
CA ARG A 173 14.85 7.22 0.77
C ARG A 173 15.64 7.10 -0.53
N VAL A 174 15.07 7.54 -1.66
CA VAL A 174 15.69 7.42 -2.99
C VAL A 174 16.70 8.54 -3.24
N ASP A 175 16.33 9.79 -2.95
CA ASP A 175 17.19 10.95 -3.15
C ASP A 175 16.93 11.97 -2.05
N PRO A 176 17.83 12.16 -1.08
CA PRO A 176 17.63 13.12 0.01
C PRO A 176 17.44 14.57 -0.44
N LEU A 177 18.02 14.98 -1.58
CA LEU A 177 17.91 16.36 -2.08
C LEU A 177 16.53 16.62 -2.69
N ILE A 178 16.02 15.69 -3.49
CA ILE A 178 14.70 15.80 -4.14
C ILE A 178 13.56 15.35 -3.20
N GLY A 179 13.86 14.40 -2.30
CA GLY A 179 12.90 13.77 -1.40
C GLY A 179 12.41 14.67 -0.28
N ILE A 180 13.21 15.66 0.14
CA ILE A 180 12.80 16.68 1.11
C ILE A 180 11.68 17.55 0.52
N GLU A 181 11.76 17.89 -0.78
CA GLU A 181 10.78 18.73 -1.45
C GLU A 181 9.45 18.04 -1.70
N LYS A 182 9.42 16.70 -1.74
CA LYS A 182 8.16 15.96 -1.94
C LYS A 182 7.26 16.06 -0.71
N SER A 183 6.00 16.40 -0.93
CA SER A 183 4.95 16.55 0.08
C SER A 183 4.46 15.23 0.69
N TYR A 184 4.87 14.08 0.14
CA TYR A 184 4.40 12.76 0.54
C TYR A 184 5.52 11.77 0.86
N GLU A 185 5.15 10.68 1.52
CA GLU A 185 5.96 9.48 1.77
C GLU A 185 5.27 8.24 1.19
N ILE A 186 6.06 7.26 0.75
CA ILE A 186 5.58 5.92 0.43
C ILE A 186 5.86 5.01 1.61
N LEU A 187 4.81 4.44 2.18
CA LEU A 187 4.88 3.48 3.27
C LEU A 187 4.54 2.08 2.77
N CYS A 188 5.09 1.07 3.44
CA CYS A 188 4.79 -0.32 3.14
C CYS A 188 4.69 -1.18 4.40
N LYS A 189 4.05 -2.33 4.25
CA LYS A 189 4.06 -3.42 5.22
C LYS A 189 4.16 -4.73 4.44
N THR A 190 5.25 -5.45 4.66
CA THR A 190 5.55 -6.66 3.89
C THR A 190 5.11 -7.94 4.60
N PHE A 191 4.81 -8.96 3.80
CA PHE A 191 4.35 -10.29 4.24
C PHE A 191 5.21 -11.42 3.69
N SER A 192 6.18 -11.12 2.81
CA SER A 192 7.16 -12.09 2.31
C SER A 192 8.58 -11.54 2.43
N ASN A 193 9.55 -12.46 2.53
CA ASN A 193 10.97 -12.11 2.65
C ASN A 193 11.46 -11.35 1.41
N GLU A 194 10.97 -11.72 0.22
CA GLU A 194 11.33 -11.06 -1.03
C GLU A 194 10.84 -9.61 -1.05
N ALA A 195 9.58 -9.39 -0.63
CA ALA A 195 9.03 -8.03 -0.57
C ALA A 195 9.75 -7.19 0.48
N LYS A 196 10.07 -7.78 1.64
CA LYS A 196 10.84 -7.11 2.70
C LYS A 196 12.22 -6.65 2.21
N ALA A 197 12.95 -7.54 1.54
CA ALA A 197 14.27 -7.25 0.99
C ALA A 197 14.24 -6.13 -0.08
N ILE A 198 13.11 -5.93 -0.75
CA ILE A 198 12.96 -4.91 -1.79
C ILE A 198 12.46 -3.59 -1.20
N LEU A 199 11.44 -3.64 -0.34
CA LEU A 199 10.65 -2.48 0.06
C LEU A 199 11.04 -1.91 1.42
N GLU A 200 11.64 -2.70 2.32
CA GLU A 200 11.96 -2.27 3.70
C GLU A 200 13.47 -2.16 3.94
N GLU A 201 14.28 -3.03 3.32
CA GLU A 201 15.72 -3.11 3.55
C GLU A 201 16.50 -2.33 2.47
N PRO A 202 17.31 -1.32 2.83
CA PRO A 202 18.16 -0.61 1.87
C PRO A 202 19.20 -1.57 1.27
N LEU A 203 19.49 -1.40 -0.03
CA LEU A 203 20.52 -2.15 -0.78
C LEU A 203 21.93 -2.09 -0.18
N GLU A 204 22.20 -1.22 0.81
CA GLU A 204 23.53 -1.00 1.38
C GLU A 204 23.94 -1.95 2.52
N LEU A 205 23.07 -2.86 2.98
CA LEU A 205 23.42 -3.86 4.02
C LEU A 205 23.80 -5.25 3.48
N VAL A 206 23.85 -5.44 2.16
CA VAL A 206 24.22 -6.73 1.53
C VAL A 206 25.73 -6.88 1.30
N HIS A 207 26.54 -5.87 1.67
CA HIS A 207 27.99 -5.89 1.49
C HIS A 207 28.83 -5.77 2.78
N SER A 208 28.21 -5.92 3.95
CA SER A 208 28.90 -5.79 5.23
C SER A 208 28.64 -6.95 6.18
N VAL A 209 28.87 -8.20 5.73
CA VAL A 209 29.33 -9.33 6.56
C VAL A 209 30.18 -10.26 5.71
#